data_AF-A0A5T2TKP2-F1
#
_entry.id   AF-A0A5T2TKP2-F1
#
_cell.length_a   1.000
_cell.length_b   1.000
_cell.length_c   1.000
_cell.angle_alpha   90.00
_cell.angle_beta   90.00
_cell.angle_gamma   90.00
#
_symmetry.space_group_name_H-M   'P 1'
#
loop_
_entity.id
_entity.type
_entity.pdbx_description
1 polymer ?
#
loop_
_entity_poly.entity_id
_entity_poly.type
_entity_poly.pdbx_seq_one_letter_code
_entity_poly.pdbx_strand_id
1 'polypeptide(L)'
;MKHHQITASMAKDIAFKLGAELNNEEAEIFADGYNAAMQSFGNSEQLNSPVIPDGWISCSERMPAQDDWVLIYSKHGEYLAGQVQGEYVELNDGTLSWLGSALHWMLLPEPPQEVK
;
A
#
# COMPACT_ATOMS: atom_id res chain seq x y z
N MET A 1 4.95 22.09 -3.62
CA MET A 1 5.35 21.29 -4.81
C MET A 1 4.62 21.86 -6.01
N LYS A 2 5.28 22.05 -7.16
CA LYS A 2 4.63 22.63 -8.35
C LYS A 2 3.87 21.51 -9.06
N HIS A 3 2.53 21.55 -9.05
CA HIS A 3 1.72 20.65 -9.89
C HIS A 3 2.07 20.93 -11.35
N HIS A 4 2.59 19.94 -12.06
CA HIS A 4 2.85 20.09 -13.50
C HIS A 4 1.54 19.89 -14.23
N GLN A 5 0.93 20.99 -14.67
CA GLN A 5 -0.24 20.95 -15.53
C GLN A 5 0.16 20.39 -16.90
N ILE A 6 -0.70 19.58 -17.51
CA ILE A 6 -0.54 19.13 -18.89
C ILE A 6 -1.19 20.12 -19.84
N THR A 7 -0.65 20.24 -21.05
CA THR A 7 -1.19 21.08 -22.13
C THR A 7 -2.02 20.25 -23.11
N ALA A 8 -2.83 20.89 -23.95
CA ALA A 8 -3.58 20.22 -25.03
C ALA A 8 -2.65 19.46 -26.01
N SER A 9 -1.43 19.94 -26.24
CA SER A 9 -0.45 19.20 -27.05
C SER A 9 -0.01 17.91 -26.37
N MET A 10 0.25 17.96 -25.06
CA MET A 10 0.59 16.77 -24.28
C MET A 10 -0.60 15.79 -24.20
N ALA A 11 -1.83 16.30 -24.13
CA ALA A 11 -3.06 15.50 -24.16
C ALA A 11 -3.18 14.70 -25.47
N LYS A 12 -2.87 15.33 -26.61
CA LYS A 12 -2.86 14.65 -27.91
C LYS A 12 -1.80 13.56 -28.00
N ASP A 13 -0.59 13.83 -27.49
CA ASP A 13 0.47 12.82 -27.45
C ASP A 13 0.10 11.61 -26.58
N ILE A 14 -0.59 11.86 -25.45
CA ILE A 14 -1.11 10.81 -24.57
C ILE A 14 -2.20 10.00 -25.30
N ALA A 15 -3.17 10.66 -25.91
CA ALA A 15 -4.25 10.00 -26.65
C ALA A 15 -3.71 9.13 -27.79
N PHE A 16 -2.75 9.65 -28.56
CA PHE A 16 -2.12 8.92 -29.65
C PHE A 16 -1.44 7.63 -29.16
N LYS A 17 -0.72 7.68 -28.03
CA LYS A 17 -0.12 6.48 -27.41
C LYS A 17 -1.16 5.44 -26.97
N LEU A 18 -2.38 5.88 -26.66
CA LEU A 18 -3.50 5.03 -26.29
C LEU A 18 -4.33 4.57 -27.51
N GLY A 19 -3.92 4.93 -28.72
CA GLY A 19 -4.64 4.58 -29.95
C GLY A 19 -5.91 5.41 -30.18
N ALA A 20 -6.01 6.59 -29.56
CA ALA A 20 -7.09 7.53 -29.75
C ALA A 20 -6.60 8.80 -30.47
N GLU A 21 -7.48 9.44 -31.25
CA GLU A 21 -7.21 10.73 -31.86
C GLU A 21 -8.18 11.75 -31.26
N LEU A 22 -7.64 12.87 -30.78
CA LEU A 22 -8.41 13.98 -30.24
C LEU A 22 -8.32 15.18 -31.17
N ASN A 23 -9.46 15.82 -31.42
CA ASN A 23 -9.49 17.15 -32.01
C ASN A 23 -9.01 18.21 -31.01
N ASN A 24 -8.96 19.49 -31.41
CA ASN A 24 -8.46 20.57 -30.55
C ASN A 24 -9.31 20.77 -29.29
N GLU A 25 -10.64 20.75 -29.44
CA GLU A 25 -11.58 20.97 -28.34
C GLU A 25 -11.53 19.81 -27.34
N GLU A 26 -11.49 18.56 -27.84
CA GLU A 26 -11.36 17.37 -27.00
C GLU A 26 -10.04 17.34 -26.23
N ALA A 27 -8.96 17.80 -26.85
CA ALA A 27 -7.64 17.88 -26.21
C ALA A 27 -7.60 18.93 -25.09
N GLU A 28 -8.31 20.06 -25.26
CA GLU A 28 -8.47 21.07 -24.22
C GLU A 28 -9.30 20.53 -23.05
N ILE A 29 -10.44 19.92 -23.33
CA ILE A 29 -11.32 19.31 -22.31
C ILE A 29 -10.57 18.24 -21.52
N PHE A 30 -9.79 17.38 -22.19
CA PHE A 30 -8.97 16.37 -21.54
C PHE A 30 -7.92 16.99 -20.60
N ALA A 31 -7.18 17.99 -21.10
CA ALA A 31 -6.14 18.66 -20.31
C ALA A 31 -6.72 19.35 -19.07
N ASP A 32 -7.85 20.04 -19.22
CA ASP A 32 -8.54 20.72 -18.12
C ASP A 32 -9.07 19.74 -17.09
N GLY A 33 -9.73 18.65 -17.53
CA GLY A 33 -10.23 17.61 -16.65
C GLY A 33 -9.10 16.93 -15.86
N TYR A 34 -8.00 16.59 -16.53
CA TYR A 34 -6.82 16.00 -15.88
C TYR A 34 -6.20 16.95 -14.86
N ASN A 35 -6.00 18.21 -15.23
CA ASN A 35 -5.40 19.22 -14.34
C ASN A 35 -6.28 19.52 -13.13
N ALA A 36 -7.61 19.55 -13.30
CA ALA A 36 -8.57 19.72 -12.21
C ALA A 36 -8.57 18.51 -11.27
N ALA A 37 -8.58 17.30 -11.82
CA ALA A 37 -8.44 16.07 -11.06
C ALA A 37 -7.15 16.09 -10.22
N MET A 38 -6.00 16.35 -10.84
CA MET A 38 -4.71 16.41 -10.15
C MET A 38 -4.59 17.51 -9.09
N GLN A 39 -5.32 18.61 -9.23
CA GLN A 39 -5.42 19.65 -8.19
C GLN A 39 -6.30 19.21 -7.02
N SER A 40 -7.37 18.44 -7.28
CA SER A 40 -8.23 17.87 -6.24
C SER A 40 -7.54 16.73 -5.47
N PHE A 41 -6.67 15.95 -6.13
CA PHE A 41 -5.84 14.91 -5.54
C PHE A 41 -4.54 15.45 -4.91
N GLY A 42 -4.59 16.66 -4.33
CA GLY A 42 -3.46 17.39 -3.76
C GLY A 42 -2.68 16.72 -2.60
N ASN A 43 -2.86 15.42 -2.36
CA ASN A 43 -1.97 14.59 -1.55
C ASN A 43 -1.42 13.45 -2.42
N SER A 44 -0.22 13.65 -2.96
CA SER A 44 0.51 12.70 -3.81
C SER A 44 0.82 11.34 -3.15
N GLU A 45 0.51 11.17 -1.86
CA GLU A 45 0.64 9.90 -1.15
C GLU A 45 -0.53 8.94 -1.40
N GLN A 46 -1.69 9.41 -1.88
CA GLN A 46 -2.86 8.55 -2.06
C GLN A 46 -2.90 7.78 -3.39
N LEU A 47 -2.01 8.08 -4.34
CA LEU A 47 -2.07 7.51 -5.71
C LEU A 47 -0.91 6.57 -6.07
N ASN A 48 0.03 6.31 -5.16
CA ASN A 48 1.22 5.47 -5.45
C ASN A 48 1.45 4.30 -4.50
N SER A 49 0.57 4.06 -3.54
CA SER A 49 0.61 2.82 -2.77
C SER A 49 -0.69 2.06 -3.01
N PRO A 50 -0.67 0.73 -3.24
CA PRO A 50 -1.83 -0.05 -2.86
C PRO A 50 -2.17 0.37 -1.43
N VAL A 51 -3.45 0.50 -1.10
CA VAL A 51 -3.86 0.69 0.30
C VAL A 51 -3.41 -0.58 1.04
N ILE A 52 -2.15 -0.58 1.51
CA ILE A 52 -1.65 -1.48 2.51
C ILE A 52 -2.45 -1.04 3.74
N PRO A 53 -3.21 -1.92 4.40
CA PRO A 53 -3.73 -1.56 5.71
C PRO A 53 -2.51 -1.17 6.55
N ASP A 54 -2.45 0.07 7.05
CA ASP A 54 -1.32 0.79 7.67
C ASP A 54 -0.55 0.07 8.81
N GLY A 55 -0.80 -1.22 9.06
CA GLY A 55 -0.18 -2.02 10.11
C GLY A 55 0.92 -2.98 9.66
N TRP A 56 1.03 -3.33 8.37
CA TRP A 56 2.04 -4.31 7.91
C TRP A 56 3.41 -3.66 7.67
N ILE A 57 4.41 -4.19 8.36
CA ILE A 57 5.81 -3.76 8.35
C ILE A 57 6.64 -4.85 7.68
N SER A 58 7.51 -4.49 6.75
CA SER A 58 8.42 -5.47 6.16
C SER A 58 9.47 -5.94 7.17
N CYS A 59 9.75 -7.24 7.24
CA CYS A 59 10.84 -7.77 8.06
C CYS A 59 12.22 -7.25 7.64
N SER A 60 12.36 -6.79 6.39
CA SER A 60 13.61 -6.16 5.90
C SER A 60 13.80 -4.74 6.45
N GLU A 61 12.70 -4.04 6.77
CA GLU A 61 12.74 -2.70 7.35
C GLU A 61 12.93 -2.77 8.87
N ARG A 62 12.18 -3.66 9.53
CA ARG A 62 12.20 -3.83 10.97
C ARG A 62 11.69 -5.21 11.35
N MET A 63 12.43 -5.90 12.20
CA MET A 63 11.96 -7.13 12.84
C MET A 63 10.97 -6.80 13.97
N PRO A 64 9.97 -7.66 14.25
CA PRO A 64 9.07 -7.46 15.36
C PRO A 64 9.84 -7.50 16.70
N ALA A 65 9.37 -6.75 17.69
CA ALA A 65 10.05 -6.69 18.97
C ALA A 65 9.79 -7.96 19.79
N GLN A 66 10.69 -8.25 20.72
CA GLN A 66 10.51 -9.34 21.66
C GLN A 66 9.24 -9.12 22.50
N ASP A 67 8.54 -10.22 22.83
CA ASP A 67 7.33 -10.28 23.65
C ASP A 67 6.07 -9.64 23.03
N ASP A 68 6.16 -9.10 21.81
CA ASP A 68 5.00 -8.59 21.06
C ASP A 68 4.15 -9.74 20.48
N TRP A 69 2.84 -9.53 20.48
CA TRP A 69 1.89 -10.37 19.75
C TRP A 69 1.74 -9.86 18.33
N VAL A 70 2.09 -10.70 17.36
CA VAL A 70 2.15 -10.32 15.96
C VAL A 70 1.38 -11.28 15.06
N LEU A 71 0.89 -10.73 13.96
CA LEU A 71 0.45 -11.47 12.78
C LEU A 71 1.57 -11.40 11.73
N ILE A 72 1.91 -12.52 11.12
CA ILE A 72 3.03 -12.68 10.19
C ILE A 72 2.51 -13.21 8.87
N TYR A 73 3.03 -12.65 7.78
CA TYR A 73 2.89 -13.20 6.44
C TYR A 73 4.22 -13.84 6.01
N SER A 74 4.21 -15.15 5.75
CA SER A 74 5.42 -15.93 5.43
C SER A 74 5.69 -16.00 3.92
N LYS A 75 6.93 -16.33 3.56
CA LYS A 75 7.32 -16.65 2.16
C LYS A 75 6.58 -17.85 1.56
N HIS A 76 5.94 -18.65 2.41
CA HIS A 76 5.12 -19.80 2.00
C HIS A 76 3.66 -19.41 1.73
N GLY A 77 3.31 -18.12 1.88
CA GLY A 77 1.95 -17.62 1.70
C GLY A 77 1.04 -17.87 2.90
N GLU A 78 1.61 -18.14 4.07
CA GLU A 78 0.87 -18.46 5.30
C GLU A 78 0.70 -17.21 6.17
N TYR A 79 -0.42 -17.17 6.90
CA TYR A 79 -0.66 -16.21 7.97
C TYR A 79 -0.52 -16.90 9.32
N LEU A 80 0.39 -16.42 10.15
CA LEU A 80 0.69 -16.98 11.46
C LEU A 80 0.49 -15.90 12.53
N ALA A 81 -0.16 -16.24 13.63
CA ALA A 81 -0.32 -15.35 14.77
C ALA A 81 0.32 -15.97 16.01
N GLY A 82 1.10 -15.19 16.74
CA GLY A 82 1.80 -15.67 17.92
C GLY A 82 2.64 -14.59 18.61
N GLN A 83 3.32 -14.97 19.67
CA GLN A 83 4.20 -14.08 20.42
C GLN A 83 5.65 -14.23 19.97
N VAL A 84 6.37 -13.12 19.84
CA VAL A 84 7.79 -13.12 19.47
C VAL A 84 8.66 -13.57 20.64
N GLN A 85 9.47 -14.59 20.42
CA GLN A 85 10.48 -15.08 21.35
C GLN A 85 11.84 -15.20 20.66
N GLY A 86 12.66 -14.15 20.79
CA GLY A 86 13.95 -14.06 20.13
C GLY A 86 13.79 -14.08 18.60
N GLU A 87 14.34 -15.11 17.95
CA GLU A 87 14.27 -15.28 16.48
C GLU A 87 13.08 -16.15 16.03
N TYR A 88 12.16 -16.46 16.95
CA TYR A 88 11.00 -17.30 16.71
C TYR A 88 9.70 -16.60 17.08
N VAL A 89 8.59 -17.14 16.59
CA VAL A 89 7.25 -16.81 17.06
C VAL A 89 6.59 -18.08 17.58
N GLU A 90 6.15 -18.02 18.84
CA GLU A 90 5.38 -19.08 19.48
C GLU A 90 3.91 -18.93 19.10
N LEU A 91 3.40 -19.92 18.37
CA LEU A 91 1.99 -20.01 17.98
C LEU A 91 1.13 -20.48 19.15
N ASN A 92 -0.20 -20.34 19.01
CA ASN A 92 -1.15 -20.71 20.06
C ASN A 92 -1.11 -22.18 20.49
N ASP A 93 -0.55 -23.07 19.66
CA ASP A 93 -0.40 -24.50 19.97
C ASP A 93 0.98 -24.85 20.60
N GLY A 94 1.81 -23.84 20.89
CA GLY A 94 3.16 -23.99 21.42
C GLY A 94 4.23 -24.25 20.34
N THR A 95 3.86 -24.28 19.06
CA THR A 95 4.83 -24.44 17.97
C THR A 95 5.69 -23.18 17.82
N LEU A 96 7.01 -23.35 17.80
CA LEU A 96 7.96 -22.27 17.48
C LEU A 96 8.21 -22.20 15.97
N SER A 97 7.76 -21.12 15.34
CA SER A 97 8.02 -20.83 13.93
C SER A 97 9.19 -19.87 13.77
N TRP A 98 10.13 -20.18 12.88
CA TRP A 98 11.31 -19.34 12.66
C TRP A 98 10.97 -18.07 11.88
N LEU A 99 11.35 -16.91 12.44
CA LEU A 99 11.07 -15.60 11.83
C LEU A 99 11.82 -15.35 10.52
N GLY A 100 12.89 -16.11 10.21
CA GLY A 100 13.61 -15.97 8.94
C GLY A 100 12.77 -16.29 7.69
N SER A 101 11.59 -16.88 7.85
CA SER A 101 10.62 -17.08 6.76
C SER A 101 9.54 -15.99 6.67
N ALA A 102 9.52 -15.02 7.60
CA ALA A 102 8.58 -13.92 7.61
C ALA A 102 8.96 -12.85 6.57
N LEU A 103 7.98 -12.39 5.79
CA LEU A 103 8.14 -11.29 4.84
C LEU A 103 7.62 -9.98 5.43
N HIS A 104 6.45 -10.03 6.06
CA HIS A 104 5.79 -8.89 6.68
C HIS A 104 5.18 -9.31 8.01
N TRP A 105 5.07 -8.35 8.93
CA TRP A 105 4.41 -8.54 10.21
C TRP A 105 3.56 -7.32 10.58
N MET A 106 2.58 -7.50 11.44
CA MET A 106 1.87 -6.41 12.09
C MET A 106 1.58 -6.78 13.54
N LEU A 107 1.36 -5.80 14.40
CA LEU A 107 0.83 -6.07 15.74
C LEU A 107 -0.56 -6.71 15.62
N LEU A 108 -0.85 -7.67 16.49
CA LEU A 108 -2.17 -8.26 16.57
C LEU A 108 -3.18 -7.15 16.93
N PRO A 109 -4.25 -6.96 16.13
CA PRO A 109 -5.24 -5.93 16.40
C PRO A 109 -5.97 -6.20 17.71
N GLU A 110 -6.41 -5.14 18.38
CA GLU A 110 -7.28 -5.29 19.55
C GLU A 110 -8.57 -6.02 19.16
N PRO A 111 -9.09 -6.92 20.02
CA PRO A 111 -10.35 -7.59 19.75
C PRO A 111 -11.47 -6.55 19.60
N PRO A 112 -12.48 -6.81 18.74
CA PRO A 112 -13.61 -5.91 18.58
C PRO A 112 -14.27 -5.65 19.94
N GLN A 113 -14.40 -4.38 20.32
CA GLN A 113 -15.18 -4.03 21.51
C GLN A 113 -16.66 -4.28 21.22
N GLU A 114 -17.33 -5.08 22.04
CA GLU A 114 -18.76 -5.28 21.94
C GLU A 114 -19.47 -3.93 22.09
N VAL A 115 -20.18 -3.51 21.05
CA VAL A 115 -21.04 -2.33 21.12
C VAL A 115 -22.20 -2.69 22.03
N LYS A 116 -22.16 -2.15 23.25
CA LYS A 116 -23.19 -2.36 24.27
C LYS A 116 -24.53 -1.72 23.89
#